data_AF-A0A6A8MGE9-F1
#
_entry.id   AF-A0A6A8MGE9-F1
#
_cell.length_a   1.000
_cell.length_b   1.000
_cell.length_c   1.000
_cell.angle_alpha   90.00
_cell.angle_beta   90.00
_cell.angle_gamma   90.00
#
_symmetry.space_group_name_H-M   'P 1'
#
loop_
_entity.id
_entity.type
_entity.pdbx_description
1 polymer ?
#
loop_
_entity_poly.entity_id
_entity_poly.type
_entity_poly.pdbx_seq_one_letter_code
_entity_poly.pdbx_strand_id
1 'polypeptide(L)'
;MGKKLKAISKVSVALALLGAAVPAVEATPTAMAAKKSTKKAKKAKKSTKKKSTKKVAKKTSKKKATKKPVKKVAKKKVVKKTAKKAATKKTTSKKTAKKVVKKTTTKKPVTKVVKKATTKKPAQTVIKRLTMADKYQPQVKSGTVKVDWGASLTSNLDGYRPEEFITNKSSLPSTVDYDYLDKVDTQKGGSYTTRIQATYSDGSKEVVGSVTFVVPTTDVDKYQPTVHDVTLEYGADDSLEYGADYSIRKDLITNPAGYFPNDPIFSQFKWSSDRTQFDLQTDSENSFSVREPGTYTVHVKVTYPDRSYEDTNKFKITVLPSQAETIKVAPKASSFTVSSSSALEYHDDDLGDTLVDPSFFLTNASSLPKGTVVRFNGSLDSTDTLDPGKYEDYLTINFPDGSYYDTATFTVNVK
;
A
#
# COMPACT_ATOMS: atom_id res chain seq x y z
N MET A 1 28.27 -47.82 -36.40
CA MET A 1 28.27 -48.59 -35.13
C MET A 1 27.93 -47.63 -33.99
N GLY A 2 27.16 -47.96 -32.95
CA GLY A 2 26.31 -49.14 -32.78
C GLY A 2 26.37 -49.79 -31.39
N LYS A 3 25.70 -49.22 -30.38
CA LYS A 3 24.99 -49.95 -29.29
C LYS A 3 24.14 -49.01 -28.43
N LYS A 4 22.89 -49.41 -28.18
CA LYS A 4 22.05 -48.92 -27.07
C LYS A 4 22.21 -49.91 -25.90
N LEU A 5 21.94 -49.47 -24.67
CA LEU A 5 21.53 -50.35 -23.57
C LEU A 5 20.46 -49.65 -22.72
N LYS A 6 19.65 -50.44 -22.01
CA LYS A 6 18.39 -50.02 -21.37
C LYS A 6 18.41 -50.28 -19.86
N ALA A 7 17.98 -49.27 -19.08
CA ALA A 7 16.96 -49.29 -18.01
C ALA A 7 16.95 -50.37 -16.91
N ILE A 8 16.04 -50.17 -15.92
CA ILE A 8 15.73 -51.04 -14.76
C ILE A 8 16.80 -50.88 -13.64
N SER A 9 16.48 -50.76 -12.35
CA SER A 9 15.25 -51.10 -11.62
C SER A 9 14.69 -49.98 -10.72
N LYS A 10 13.42 -50.14 -10.33
CA LYS A 10 12.86 -49.54 -9.09
C LYS A 10 13.27 -50.39 -7.89
N VAL A 11 13.38 -49.78 -6.71
CA VAL A 11 13.29 -50.46 -5.41
C VAL A 11 12.39 -49.64 -4.50
N SER A 12 11.38 -50.27 -3.92
CA SER A 12 10.54 -49.68 -2.88
C SER A 12 11.16 -49.96 -1.51
N VAL A 13 11.19 -48.98 -0.61
CA VAL A 13 11.45 -49.20 0.82
C VAL A 13 10.16 -48.96 1.58
N ALA A 14 9.77 -49.91 2.43
CA ALA A 14 8.49 -49.92 3.11
C ALA A 14 8.53 -49.20 4.47
N LEU A 15 7.37 -48.66 4.87
CA LEU A 15 7.11 -48.14 6.20
C LEU A 15 7.09 -49.30 7.22
N ALA A 16 7.78 -49.14 8.36
CA ALA A 16 7.70 -50.04 9.51
C ALA A 16 7.55 -49.25 10.81
N LEU A 17 6.63 -49.67 11.67
CA LEU A 17 6.24 -48.99 12.90
C LEU A 17 6.47 -49.90 14.12
N LEU A 18 7.39 -49.49 15.01
CA LEU A 18 7.62 -50.01 16.36
C LEU A 18 8.59 -49.01 17.07
N GLY A 19 8.56 -48.77 18.38
CA GLY A 19 7.62 -49.21 19.42
C GLY A 19 8.28 -49.25 20.81
N ALA A 20 7.77 -48.45 21.75
CA ALA A 20 8.03 -48.44 23.20
C ALA A 20 9.33 -47.81 23.80
N ALA A 21 9.07 -46.86 24.72
CA ALA A 21 9.65 -46.70 26.08
C ALA A 21 11.12 -46.29 26.35
N VAL A 22 11.24 -45.03 26.79
CA VAL A 22 11.96 -44.48 27.99
C VAL A 22 12.56 -45.49 29.00
N PRO A 23 13.69 -45.17 29.68
CA PRO A 23 13.79 -44.01 30.59
C PRO A 23 14.98 -43.06 30.38
N ALA A 24 14.92 -41.91 31.06
CA ALA A 24 15.95 -40.87 31.08
C ALA A 24 17.01 -41.10 32.18
N VAL A 25 18.17 -40.45 32.03
CA VAL A 25 19.22 -40.33 33.06
C VAL A 25 19.66 -38.86 33.11
N GLU A 26 19.79 -38.31 34.32
CA GLU A 26 20.22 -36.93 34.56
C GLU A 26 21.75 -36.78 34.44
N ALA A 27 22.21 -35.66 33.89
CA ALA A 27 23.64 -35.32 33.81
C ALA A 27 23.98 -34.19 34.79
N THR A 28 24.67 -34.52 35.88
CA THR A 28 25.14 -33.55 36.89
C THR A 28 26.48 -32.92 36.49
N PRO A 29 26.66 -31.59 36.53
CA PRO A 29 27.97 -30.97 36.38
C PRO A 29 28.81 -31.10 37.66
N THR A 30 30.11 -31.39 37.49
CA THR A 30 31.06 -31.58 38.60
C THR A 30 31.45 -30.26 39.27
N ALA A 31 31.39 -30.21 40.61
CA ALA A 31 31.85 -29.06 41.39
C ALA A 31 33.31 -29.25 41.87
N MET A 32 34.17 -28.25 41.64
CA MET A 32 35.43 -28.10 42.38
C MET A 32 35.22 -27.27 43.65
N ALA A 33 35.84 -27.66 44.75
CA ALA A 33 35.64 -27.04 46.06
C ALA A 33 36.84 -26.23 46.53
N ALA A 34 36.60 -25.02 47.03
CA ALA A 34 37.55 -24.25 47.83
C ALA A 34 36.93 -23.91 49.19
N LYS A 35 37.60 -24.30 50.29
CA LYS A 35 37.11 -24.08 51.66
C LYS A 35 37.60 -22.74 52.22
N LYS A 36 36.70 -21.98 52.85
CA LYS A 36 37.00 -21.24 54.09
C LYS A 36 35.71 -21.01 54.90
N SER A 37 35.82 -21.02 56.23
CA SER A 37 34.64 -21.16 57.12
C SER A 37 34.82 -20.47 58.48
N THR A 38 33.98 -19.49 58.80
CA THR A 38 33.96 -18.81 60.12
C THR A 38 32.54 -18.51 60.63
N LYS A 39 31.79 -19.59 60.88
CA LYS A 39 30.80 -19.78 61.96
C LYS A 39 30.49 -18.57 62.88
N LYS A 40 29.29 -18.00 62.76
CA LYS A 40 28.50 -17.54 63.93
C LYS A 40 26.99 -17.57 63.63
N ALA A 41 26.16 -17.73 64.66
CA ALA A 41 24.74 -18.03 64.52
C ALA A 41 23.86 -17.10 65.37
N LYS A 42 22.61 -16.89 64.93
CA LYS A 42 21.47 -16.52 65.79
C LYS A 42 20.19 -17.15 65.24
N LYS A 43 19.23 -17.44 66.13
CA LYS A 43 18.09 -18.34 65.88
C LYS A 43 16.83 -17.80 66.56
N ALA A 44 15.89 -17.26 65.79
CA ALA A 44 14.56 -16.81 66.25
C ALA A 44 13.63 -16.57 65.03
N LYS A 45 12.30 -16.66 65.13
CA LYS A 45 11.43 -17.49 66.00
C LYS A 45 10.07 -17.61 65.30
N LYS A 46 9.47 -18.80 65.27
CA LYS A 46 8.20 -19.08 64.58
C LYS A 46 7.00 -18.48 65.35
N SER A 47 6.14 -17.71 64.68
CA SER A 47 4.90 -17.14 65.27
C SER A 47 3.72 -17.18 64.29
N THR A 48 3.00 -18.31 64.26
CA THR A 48 1.71 -18.42 63.56
C THR A 48 0.60 -17.70 64.33
N LYS A 49 -0.23 -16.89 63.65
CA LYS A 49 -1.56 -16.46 64.15
C LYS A 49 -2.65 -16.85 63.14
N LYS A 50 -3.91 -16.89 63.61
CA LYS A 50 -4.93 -17.86 63.16
C LYS A 50 -6.30 -17.21 62.95
N LYS A 51 -6.94 -17.51 61.80
CA LYS A 51 -8.33 -17.12 61.42
C LYS A 51 -8.55 -15.60 61.31
N SER A 52 -9.33 -15.10 60.35
CA SER A 52 -10.75 -15.47 60.15
C SER A 52 -11.22 -15.50 58.69
N THR A 53 -12.23 -16.34 58.45
CA THR A 53 -13.01 -16.41 57.22
C THR A 53 -14.26 -15.54 57.32
N LYS A 54 -14.61 -14.76 56.29
CA LYS A 54 -15.97 -14.24 56.13
C LYS A 54 -16.41 -14.33 54.66
N LYS A 55 -17.66 -14.74 54.46
CA LYS A 55 -18.33 -15.01 53.17
C LYS A 55 -19.66 -14.23 53.15
N VAL A 56 -20.29 -14.13 51.98
CA VAL A 56 -21.73 -13.83 51.73
C VAL A 56 -22.15 -12.35 51.51
N ALA A 57 -23.00 -12.19 50.48
CA ALA A 57 -23.97 -11.13 50.13
C ALA A 57 -23.48 -9.71 49.76
N LYS A 58 -23.49 -9.31 48.47
CA LYS A 58 -24.68 -9.01 47.62
C LYS A 58 -25.49 -7.79 48.10
N LYS A 59 -25.35 -6.64 47.42
CA LYS A 59 -26.44 -5.65 47.29
C LYS A 59 -26.38 -4.89 45.96
N THR A 60 -27.42 -5.05 45.16
CA THR A 60 -27.69 -4.29 43.92
C THR A 60 -28.46 -3.02 44.22
N SER A 61 -28.10 -1.87 43.63
CA SER A 61 -28.88 -0.63 43.66
C SER A 61 -29.53 -0.35 42.30
N LYS A 62 -30.80 -0.76 42.14
CA LYS A 62 -31.65 -0.27 41.03
C LYS A 62 -31.95 1.22 41.23
N LYS A 63 -32.03 1.98 40.13
CA LYS A 63 -32.89 3.18 40.05
C LYS A 63 -33.72 3.10 38.77
N LYS A 64 -35.04 2.88 38.89
CA LYS A 64 -35.98 2.76 37.75
C LYS A 64 -37.42 3.15 38.14
N ALA A 65 -37.83 4.35 37.72
CA ALA A 65 -39.21 4.86 37.62
C ALA A 65 -39.12 6.20 36.84
N THR A 66 -40.05 6.65 35.99
CA THR A 66 -41.34 6.10 35.51
C THR A 66 -41.62 6.63 34.08
N LYS A 67 -42.76 6.31 33.43
CA LYS A 67 -43.07 6.68 32.03
C LYS A 67 -44.34 7.55 31.86
N LYS A 68 -44.24 8.59 31.00
CA LYS A 68 -45.34 9.19 30.17
C LYS A 68 -46.50 9.89 30.94
N PRO A 69 -47.42 10.70 30.32
CA PRO A 69 -47.87 10.66 28.92
C PRO A 69 -48.15 11.98 28.11
N VAL A 70 -48.00 11.86 26.79
CA VAL A 70 -48.90 12.30 25.68
C VAL A 70 -49.77 13.58 25.81
N LYS A 71 -49.56 14.55 24.89
CA LYS A 71 -50.62 15.03 23.95
C LYS A 71 -50.08 15.82 22.73
N LYS A 72 -50.86 15.83 21.65
CA LYS A 72 -50.73 16.71 20.47
C LYS A 72 -51.59 17.97 20.66
N VAL A 73 -51.28 19.06 19.95
CA VAL A 73 -52.19 19.90 19.10
C VAL A 73 -51.36 21.04 18.47
N ALA A 74 -51.88 21.78 17.48
CA ALA A 74 -51.08 22.68 16.62
C ALA A 74 -51.84 23.94 16.13
N LYS A 75 -51.08 24.87 15.52
CA LYS A 75 -51.46 25.99 14.63
C LYS A 75 -52.10 27.26 15.22
N LYS A 76 -51.35 28.37 15.17
CA LYS A 76 -51.68 29.70 14.55
C LYS A 76 -50.50 30.68 14.82
N LYS A 77 -50.27 31.83 14.14
CA LYS A 77 -50.52 32.30 12.74
C LYS A 77 -50.13 33.80 12.67
N VAL A 78 -49.08 34.19 11.93
CA VAL A 78 -48.68 35.58 11.53
C VAL A 78 -47.41 35.46 10.64
N VAL A 79 -47.00 36.35 9.72
CA VAL A 79 -47.68 37.24 8.72
C VAL A 79 -46.72 37.34 7.50
N LYS A 80 -47.16 37.07 6.25
CA LYS A 80 -47.38 38.03 5.13
C LYS A 80 -46.23 39.05 4.91
N LYS A 81 -45.57 39.17 3.74
CA LYS A 81 -46.04 39.24 2.33
C LYS A 81 -45.28 38.21 1.44
N THR A 82 -45.90 37.38 0.59
CA THR A 82 -46.40 37.63 -0.80
C THR A 82 -45.38 38.35 -1.69
N ALA A 83 -44.97 37.79 -2.84
CA ALA A 83 -45.83 37.49 -4.00
C ALA A 83 -46.08 35.99 -4.34
N LYS A 84 -46.65 35.73 -5.53
CA LYS A 84 -47.26 34.49 -6.08
C LYS A 84 -46.92 34.45 -7.60
N LYS A 85 -47.03 33.38 -8.41
CA LYS A 85 -47.94 32.21 -8.39
C LYS A 85 -47.44 31.08 -9.33
N ALA A 86 -47.57 29.82 -8.87
CA ALA A 86 -47.73 28.50 -9.55
C ALA A 86 -47.29 28.31 -11.04
N ALA A 87 -46.52 27.27 -11.44
CA ALA A 87 -46.67 25.80 -11.29
C ALA A 87 -47.72 25.18 -12.27
N THR A 88 -47.55 23.96 -12.81
CA THR A 88 -47.54 22.66 -12.08
C THR A 88 -46.65 21.53 -12.67
N LYS A 89 -46.38 20.51 -11.83
CA LYS A 89 -45.67 19.23 -12.15
C LYS A 89 -46.65 18.08 -12.43
N LYS A 90 -46.16 16.99 -13.08
CA LYS A 90 -46.15 15.55 -12.65
C LYS A 90 -45.77 14.65 -13.85
N THR A 91 -44.67 13.88 -13.91
CA THR A 91 -44.16 12.70 -13.13
C THR A 91 -44.71 11.30 -13.52
N THR A 92 -43.78 10.39 -13.82
CA THR A 92 -43.76 8.91 -13.57
C THR A 92 -44.59 7.90 -14.39
N SER A 93 -43.90 7.22 -15.34
CA SER A 93 -43.47 5.79 -15.26
C SER A 93 -44.04 4.67 -16.17
N LYS A 94 -43.09 3.80 -16.60
CA LYS A 94 -43.13 2.34 -16.95
C LYS A 94 -43.88 1.76 -18.19
N LYS A 95 -43.06 1.14 -19.07
CA LYS A 95 -43.18 -0.16 -19.79
C LYS A 95 -44.53 -0.59 -20.41
N THR A 96 -44.56 -0.84 -21.73
CA THR A 96 -44.54 -2.20 -22.35
C THR A 96 -44.53 -2.10 -23.90
N ALA A 97 -44.38 -3.23 -24.62
CA ALA A 97 -44.17 -3.28 -26.08
C ALA A 97 -45.35 -3.90 -26.87
N LYS A 98 -45.49 -3.51 -28.15
CA LYS A 98 -46.23 -4.13 -29.28
C LYS A 98 -45.51 -3.65 -30.56
N LYS A 99 -45.15 -4.45 -31.57
CA LYS A 99 -45.83 -5.52 -32.35
C LYS A 99 -46.83 -5.01 -33.40
N VAL A 100 -46.31 -4.80 -34.61
CA VAL A 100 -46.80 -5.20 -35.96
C VAL A 100 -48.33 -5.26 -36.21
N VAL A 101 -48.81 -4.57 -37.27
CA VAL A 101 -49.67 -5.14 -38.36
C VAL A 101 -49.92 -4.10 -39.50
N LYS A 102 -50.11 -4.58 -40.75
CA LYS A 102 -50.50 -3.80 -41.96
C LYS A 102 -52.02 -3.47 -41.92
N LYS A 103 -52.70 -2.69 -42.77
CA LYS A 103 -52.75 -2.75 -44.25
C LYS A 103 -53.90 -1.82 -44.74
N THR A 104 -53.72 -1.08 -45.85
CA THR A 104 -54.78 -0.57 -46.79
C THR A 104 -55.91 0.35 -46.24
N THR A 105 -56.54 1.26 -47.00
CA THR A 105 -56.49 1.55 -48.46
C THR A 105 -56.29 3.08 -48.71
N THR A 106 -56.87 3.88 -49.63
CA THR A 106 -57.98 3.74 -50.60
C THR A 106 -57.67 4.39 -51.96
N LYS A 107 -58.45 5.38 -52.45
CA LYS A 107 -58.42 5.88 -53.84
C LYS A 107 -58.72 7.38 -53.95
N LYS A 108 -58.13 7.98 -55.00
CA LYS A 108 -58.34 9.30 -55.63
C LYS A 108 -59.81 9.65 -56.00
N PRO A 109 -60.08 10.94 -56.27
CA PRO A 109 -60.50 11.36 -57.63
C PRO A 109 -59.44 12.22 -58.38
N VAL A 110 -59.78 12.74 -59.58
CA VAL A 110 -58.84 13.16 -60.65
C VAL A 110 -59.32 14.40 -61.43
N THR A 111 -58.39 15.27 -61.85
CA THR A 111 -58.56 16.21 -63.00
C THR A 111 -57.22 16.52 -63.72
N LYS A 112 -57.31 17.16 -64.91
CA LYS A 112 -56.21 17.47 -65.88
C LYS A 112 -56.50 18.83 -66.58
N VAL A 113 -55.65 19.46 -67.40
CA VAL A 113 -54.26 19.16 -67.83
C VAL A 113 -53.28 20.21 -67.25
N VAL A 114 -52.45 21.07 -67.87
CA VAL A 114 -51.91 21.35 -69.23
C VAL A 114 -50.39 21.59 -69.07
N LYS A 115 -49.57 21.36 -70.12
CA LYS A 115 -48.10 21.55 -70.09
C LYS A 115 -47.69 23.02 -70.28
N LYS A 116 -46.59 23.43 -69.65
CA LYS A 116 -45.68 24.49 -70.15
C LYS A 116 -44.23 23.99 -70.02
N ALA A 117 -43.39 24.28 -71.01
CA ALA A 117 -42.02 23.78 -71.07
C ALA A 117 -41.01 24.91 -70.82
N THR A 118 -39.95 24.62 -70.07
CA THR A 118 -38.80 25.51 -69.87
C THR A 118 -37.50 24.71 -69.73
N THR A 119 -36.59 24.99 -70.67
CA THR A 119 -35.12 24.95 -70.54
C THR A 119 -34.45 23.82 -69.72
N LYS A 120 -33.72 22.94 -70.44
CA LYS A 120 -32.65 22.12 -69.85
C LYS A 120 -31.54 23.03 -69.31
N LYS A 121 -31.29 23.02 -68.00
CA LYS A 121 -29.99 23.42 -67.43
C LYS A 121 -28.96 22.34 -67.81
N PRO A 122 -27.72 22.69 -68.23
CA PRO A 122 -26.70 21.67 -68.47
C PRO A 122 -26.41 20.91 -67.17
N ALA A 123 -26.28 19.60 -67.26
CA ALA A 123 -25.82 18.79 -66.14
C ALA A 123 -24.38 19.19 -65.82
N GLN A 124 -24.13 19.70 -64.60
CA GLN A 124 -22.77 19.84 -64.12
C GLN A 124 -22.19 18.44 -63.93
N THR A 125 -21.22 18.08 -64.76
CA THR A 125 -20.45 16.84 -64.60
C THR A 125 -19.75 16.92 -63.24
N VAL A 126 -20.25 16.19 -62.25
CA VAL A 126 -19.61 16.10 -60.93
C VAL A 126 -18.34 15.26 -61.10
N ILE A 127 -17.25 15.93 -61.44
CA ILE A 127 -15.91 15.34 -61.43
C ILE A 127 -15.61 15.01 -59.97
N LYS A 128 -15.83 13.75 -59.57
CA LYS A 128 -15.22 13.20 -58.37
C LYS A 128 -13.70 13.41 -58.49
N ARG A 129 -13.12 14.23 -57.62
CA ARG A 129 -11.68 14.10 -57.36
C ARG A 129 -11.47 12.73 -56.74
N LEU A 130 -10.62 11.92 -57.35
CA LEU A 130 -10.07 10.73 -56.71
C LEU A 130 -9.16 11.21 -55.57
N THR A 131 -9.32 10.61 -54.40
CA THR A 131 -8.44 10.80 -53.25
C THR A 131 -7.21 9.89 -53.34
N MET A 132 -6.25 10.08 -52.45
CA MET A 132 -5.13 9.16 -52.30
C MET A 132 -5.62 7.75 -51.87
N ALA A 133 -6.63 7.66 -51.00
CA ALA A 133 -7.29 6.39 -50.66
C ALA A 133 -8.05 5.73 -51.83
N ASP A 134 -8.55 6.48 -52.82
CA ASP A 134 -9.10 5.89 -54.05
C ASP A 134 -7.99 5.35 -55.01
N LYS A 135 -6.73 5.75 -54.79
CA LYS A 135 -5.59 5.50 -55.69
C LYS A 135 -4.64 4.40 -55.19
N TYR A 136 -4.42 4.32 -53.88
CA TYR A 136 -3.52 3.36 -53.24
C TYR A 136 -4.33 2.25 -52.56
N GLN A 137 -3.72 1.07 -52.37
CA GLN A 137 -4.36 -0.06 -51.70
C GLN A 137 -3.34 -0.79 -50.82
N PRO A 138 -3.11 -0.33 -49.57
CA PRO A 138 -2.17 -0.96 -48.65
C PRO A 138 -2.61 -2.38 -48.28
N GLN A 139 -1.68 -3.32 -48.30
CA GLN A 139 -1.94 -4.76 -48.13
C GLN A 139 -1.45 -5.23 -46.76
N VAL A 140 -2.39 -5.42 -45.82
CA VAL A 140 -2.07 -5.88 -44.46
C VAL A 140 -1.71 -7.37 -44.46
N LYS A 141 -0.60 -7.70 -43.77
CA LYS A 141 -0.19 -9.05 -43.37
C LYS A 141 -1.16 -9.59 -42.32
N SER A 142 -2.29 -10.13 -42.79
CA SER A 142 -3.28 -10.77 -41.92
C SER A 142 -2.70 -12.02 -41.25
N GLY A 143 -3.10 -12.27 -40.01
CA GLY A 143 -2.65 -13.43 -39.23
C GLY A 143 -2.60 -13.18 -37.73
N THR A 144 -1.98 -14.12 -37.03
CA THR A 144 -1.79 -14.10 -35.58
C THR A 144 -0.33 -13.85 -35.24
N VAL A 145 -0.07 -12.83 -34.41
CA VAL A 145 1.24 -12.42 -33.93
C VAL A 145 1.31 -12.73 -32.44
N LYS A 146 2.36 -13.43 -31.98
CA LYS A 146 2.65 -13.53 -30.55
C LYS A 146 3.36 -12.26 -30.11
N VAL A 147 2.95 -11.71 -28.98
CA VAL A 147 3.59 -10.56 -28.34
C VAL A 147 3.98 -10.94 -26.91
N ASP A 148 5.09 -10.41 -26.44
CA ASP A 148 5.47 -10.57 -25.04
C ASP A 148 4.57 -9.71 -24.15
N TRP A 149 4.38 -10.14 -22.90
CA TRP A 149 3.59 -9.42 -21.92
C TRP A 149 4.20 -8.03 -21.66
N GLY A 150 3.39 -6.98 -21.70
CA GLY A 150 3.81 -5.59 -21.53
C GLY A 150 4.45 -4.93 -22.75
N ALA A 151 4.61 -5.62 -23.89
CA ALA A 151 5.21 -5.04 -25.10
C ALA A 151 4.41 -3.82 -25.63
N SER A 152 5.10 -2.85 -26.25
CA SER A 152 4.46 -1.63 -26.77
C SER A 152 4.24 -1.71 -28.28
N LEU A 153 2.96 -1.67 -28.69
CA LEU A 153 2.58 -1.78 -30.11
C LEU A 153 2.83 -0.51 -30.94
N THR A 154 3.30 0.57 -30.32
CA THR A 154 3.63 1.83 -31.01
C THR A 154 5.12 2.20 -30.92
N SER A 155 5.92 1.47 -30.12
CA SER A 155 7.36 1.71 -30.00
C SER A 155 8.11 1.26 -31.27
N ASN A 156 9.21 1.95 -31.60
CA ASN A 156 10.16 1.46 -32.61
C ASN A 156 11.02 0.30 -32.10
N LEU A 157 10.94 -0.06 -30.81
CA LEU A 157 11.81 -1.04 -30.17
C LEU A 157 11.27 -2.47 -30.34
N ASP A 158 9.96 -2.65 -30.17
CA ASP A 158 9.33 -3.98 -30.09
C ASP A 158 8.90 -4.53 -31.47
N GLY A 159 8.99 -3.73 -32.53
CA GLY A 159 8.71 -4.15 -33.91
C GLY A 159 7.22 -4.38 -34.25
N TYR A 160 6.29 -4.03 -33.34
CA TYR A 160 4.85 -4.27 -33.50
C TYR A 160 4.05 -3.07 -34.04
N ARG A 161 4.72 -2.07 -34.64
CA ARG A 161 4.08 -0.88 -35.22
C ARG A 161 3.20 -1.25 -36.42
N PRO A 162 2.08 -0.54 -36.67
CA PRO A 162 1.13 -0.90 -37.73
C PRO A 162 1.77 -0.96 -39.13
N GLU A 163 2.80 -0.15 -39.39
CA GLU A 163 3.53 -0.14 -40.66
C GLU A 163 4.38 -1.39 -40.91
N GLU A 164 4.71 -2.18 -39.89
CA GLU A 164 5.45 -3.45 -40.05
C GLU A 164 4.52 -4.60 -40.51
N PHE A 165 3.21 -4.35 -40.51
CA PHE A 165 2.20 -5.23 -41.09
C PHE A 165 1.80 -4.85 -42.51
N ILE A 166 2.37 -3.78 -43.11
CA ILE A 166 2.05 -3.36 -44.49
C ILE A 166 3.01 -4.01 -45.48
N THR A 167 2.55 -5.04 -46.17
CA THR A 167 3.39 -5.89 -47.05
C THR A 167 3.88 -5.19 -48.31
N ASN A 168 3.16 -4.18 -48.81
CA ASN A 168 3.50 -3.40 -50.00
C ASN A 168 3.98 -1.97 -49.70
N LYS A 169 4.56 -1.74 -48.50
CA LYS A 169 5.04 -0.44 -48.00
C LYS A 169 5.91 0.35 -48.99
N SER A 170 6.73 -0.34 -49.79
CA SER A 170 7.58 0.23 -50.84
C SER A 170 6.84 0.75 -52.09
N SER A 171 5.58 0.36 -52.27
CA SER A 171 4.71 0.78 -53.40
C SER A 171 3.72 1.88 -53.01
N LEU A 172 3.84 2.42 -51.79
CA LEU A 172 2.95 3.43 -51.21
C LEU A 172 3.74 4.73 -50.99
N PRO A 173 3.08 5.89 -50.84
CA PRO A 173 3.75 7.12 -50.47
C PRO A 173 4.46 6.97 -49.11
N SER A 174 5.63 7.58 -48.95
CA SER A 174 6.35 7.64 -47.66
C SER A 174 5.63 8.50 -46.60
N THR A 175 4.59 9.23 -47.00
CA THR A 175 3.75 10.11 -46.18
C THR A 175 2.37 9.49 -45.91
N VAL A 176 2.32 8.18 -45.67
CA VAL A 176 1.11 7.50 -45.16
C VAL A 176 1.36 7.13 -43.71
N ASP A 177 0.59 7.73 -42.81
CA ASP A 177 0.59 7.39 -41.39
C ASP A 177 -0.37 6.22 -41.15
N TYR A 178 -0.06 5.35 -40.18
CA TYR A 178 -0.90 4.20 -39.85
C TYR A 178 -1.19 4.14 -38.35
N ASP A 179 -2.46 3.88 -38.02
CA ASP A 179 -2.96 3.81 -36.64
C ASP A 179 -3.65 2.47 -36.37
N TYR A 180 -3.59 2.00 -35.11
CA TYR A 180 -4.51 0.98 -34.61
C TYR A 180 -5.80 1.63 -34.13
N LEU A 181 -6.95 1.17 -34.66
CA LEU A 181 -8.28 1.69 -34.29
C LEU A 181 -8.85 1.10 -33.00
N ASP A 182 -8.45 -0.12 -32.66
CA ASP A 182 -8.99 -0.86 -31.51
C ASP A 182 -7.89 -1.05 -30.45
N LYS A 183 -8.16 -0.71 -29.18
CA LYS A 183 -7.18 -0.87 -28.09
C LYS A 183 -6.86 -2.35 -27.87
N VAL A 184 -5.58 -2.69 -28.00
CA VAL A 184 -5.01 -3.96 -27.54
C VAL A 184 -4.51 -3.76 -26.11
N ASP A 185 -4.60 -4.80 -25.27
CA ASP A 185 -4.11 -4.78 -23.90
C ASP A 185 -2.98 -5.81 -23.75
N THR A 186 -1.72 -5.37 -23.81
CA THR A 186 -0.56 -6.26 -23.76
C THR A 186 -0.17 -6.68 -22.34
N GLN A 187 -0.81 -6.11 -21.31
CA GLN A 187 -0.59 -6.49 -19.91
C GLN A 187 -1.62 -7.52 -19.40
N LYS A 188 -2.36 -8.16 -20.30
CA LYS A 188 -3.40 -9.14 -19.96
C LYS A 188 -3.42 -10.29 -20.97
N GLY A 189 -3.45 -11.53 -20.48
CA GLY A 189 -3.46 -12.71 -21.31
C GLY A 189 -4.73 -12.81 -22.17
N GLY A 190 -4.57 -12.98 -23.49
CA GLY A 190 -5.72 -12.98 -24.40
C GLY A 190 -5.36 -12.91 -25.88
N SER A 191 -6.41 -12.84 -26.71
CA SER A 191 -6.34 -12.69 -28.17
C SER A 191 -7.08 -11.42 -28.58
N TYR A 192 -6.38 -10.48 -29.19
CA TYR A 192 -6.83 -9.11 -29.46
C TYR A 192 -6.71 -8.81 -30.95
N THR A 193 -7.83 -8.71 -31.65
CA THR A 193 -7.85 -8.26 -33.06
C THR A 193 -8.03 -6.75 -33.11
N THR A 194 -7.14 -6.06 -33.83
CA THR A 194 -7.23 -4.61 -34.06
C THR A 194 -7.12 -4.28 -35.54
N ARG A 195 -7.86 -3.26 -35.97
CA ARG A 195 -7.90 -2.79 -37.36
C ARG A 195 -6.85 -1.70 -37.58
N ILE A 196 -6.18 -1.76 -38.73
CA ILE A 196 -5.21 -0.73 -39.14
C ILE A 196 -5.94 0.29 -40.03
N GLN A 197 -5.85 1.57 -39.66
CA GLN A 197 -6.26 2.69 -40.48
C GLN A 197 -5.02 3.26 -41.18
N ALA A 198 -5.12 3.54 -42.49
CA ALA A 198 -4.16 4.38 -43.20
C ALA A 198 -4.68 5.83 -43.28
N THR A 199 -3.79 6.80 -43.12
CA THR A 199 -4.04 8.23 -43.29
C THR A 199 -3.11 8.78 -44.35
N TYR A 200 -3.67 9.41 -45.38
CA TYR A 200 -2.91 9.98 -46.49
C TYR A 200 -2.72 11.49 -46.35
N SER A 201 -1.70 12.02 -47.03
CA SER A 201 -1.33 13.45 -47.02
C SER A 201 -2.39 14.41 -47.62
N ASP A 202 -3.42 13.90 -48.29
CA ASP A 202 -4.58 14.69 -48.73
C ASP A 202 -5.73 14.73 -47.69
N GLY A 203 -5.53 14.11 -46.53
CA GLY A 203 -6.52 13.94 -45.46
C GLY A 203 -7.48 12.78 -45.68
N SER A 204 -7.38 12.02 -46.77
CA SER A 204 -8.17 10.80 -46.96
C SER A 204 -7.71 9.68 -46.01
N LYS A 205 -8.65 8.82 -45.63
CA LYS A 205 -8.45 7.74 -44.66
C LYS A 205 -9.23 6.49 -45.07
N GLU A 206 -8.67 5.32 -44.81
CA GLU A 206 -9.33 4.03 -45.04
C GLU A 206 -8.90 3.00 -43.99
N VAL A 207 -9.63 1.89 -43.89
CA VAL A 207 -9.30 0.76 -43.02
C VAL A 207 -8.73 -0.37 -43.88
N VAL A 208 -7.42 -0.57 -43.82
CA VAL A 208 -6.65 -1.40 -44.76
C VAL A 208 -6.63 -2.88 -44.41
N GLY A 209 -7.04 -3.23 -43.19
CA GLY A 209 -7.12 -4.61 -42.73
C GLY A 209 -7.06 -4.71 -41.21
N SER A 210 -6.68 -5.88 -40.71
CA SER A 210 -6.57 -6.16 -39.27
C SER A 210 -5.51 -7.20 -38.97
N VAL A 211 -4.92 -7.11 -37.77
CA VAL A 211 -3.95 -8.04 -37.20
C VAL A 211 -4.49 -8.57 -35.87
N THR A 212 -4.19 -9.81 -35.51
CA THR A 212 -4.54 -10.39 -34.21
C THR A 212 -3.29 -10.63 -33.37
N PHE A 213 -3.22 -10.00 -32.21
CA PHE A 213 -2.15 -10.21 -31.23
C PHE A 213 -2.58 -11.24 -30.18
N VAL A 214 -1.69 -12.16 -29.84
CA VAL A 214 -1.86 -13.13 -28.75
C VAL A 214 -0.84 -12.83 -27.67
N VAL A 215 -1.35 -12.42 -26.51
CA VAL A 215 -0.60 -12.15 -25.28
C VAL A 215 -0.63 -13.43 -24.44
N PRO A 216 0.50 -13.92 -23.90
CA PRO A 216 0.50 -15.07 -23.00
C PRO A 216 -0.28 -14.74 -21.72
N THR A 217 -0.96 -15.75 -21.17
CA THR A 217 -1.48 -15.69 -19.79
C THR A 217 -0.33 -15.90 -18.80
N THR A 218 -0.24 -15.01 -17.83
CA THR A 218 0.87 -14.83 -16.89
C THR A 218 0.38 -14.94 -15.45
N ASP A 219 1.26 -14.82 -14.45
CA ASP A 219 0.87 -14.89 -13.03
C ASP A 219 -0.08 -13.75 -12.61
N VAL A 220 0.06 -12.55 -13.18
CA VAL A 220 -0.89 -11.44 -12.97
C VAL A 220 -2.33 -11.74 -13.45
N ASP A 221 -2.52 -12.72 -14.35
CA ASP A 221 -3.87 -13.16 -14.76
C ASP A 221 -4.51 -14.14 -13.75
N LYS A 222 -3.74 -14.62 -12.75
CA LYS A 222 -4.12 -15.70 -11.82
C LYS A 222 -4.27 -15.22 -10.38
N TYR A 223 -3.37 -14.34 -9.95
CA TYR A 223 -3.33 -13.79 -8.60
C TYR A 223 -4.00 -12.41 -8.56
N GLN A 224 -4.38 -11.96 -7.36
CA GLN A 224 -4.84 -10.57 -7.12
C GLN A 224 -4.40 -10.16 -5.71
N PRO A 225 -3.45 -9.21 -5.56
CA PRO A 225 -2.97 -8.73 -4.27
C PRO A 225 -4.01 -7.82 -3.60
N THR A 226 -4.34 -8.11 -2.35
CA THR A 226 -5.31 -7.35 -1.55
C THR A 226 -4.61 -6.64 -0.40
N VAL A 227 -4.61 -5.32 -0.44
CA VAL A 227 -4.02 -4.42 0.58
C VAL A 227 -5.07 -3.91 1.57
N HIS A 228 -4.61 -3.29 2.66
CA HIS A 228 -5.47 -2.61 3.62
C HIS A 228 -4.77 -1.37 4.23
N ASP A 229 -5.56 -0.43 4.74
CA ASP A 229 -5.02 0.72 5.49
C ASP A 229 -4.37 0.24 6.79
N VAL A 230 -3.15 0.73 7.07
CA VAL A 230 -2.34 0.33 8.24
C VAL A 230 -1.88 1.55 9.03
N THR A 231 -1.63 1.37 10.33
CA THR A 231 -1.02 2.37 11.21
C THR A 231 0.30 1.83 11.74
N LEU A 232 1.36 2.63 11.66
CA LEU A 232 2.71 2.29 12.10
C LEU A 232 3.13 3.27 13.21
N GLU A 233 3.95 2.78 14.14
CA GLU A 233 4.63 3.63 15.12
C GLU A 233 5.71 4.47 14.45
N TYR A 234 6.13 5.57 15.11
CA TYR A 234 7.29 6.33 14.68
C TYR A 234 8.55 5.46 14.68
N GLY A 235 9.41 5.59 13.67
CA GLY A 235 10.67 4.86 13.58
C GLY A 235 10.53 3.37 13.29
N ALA A 236 9.33 2.87 12.96
CA ALA A 236 9.11 1.48 12.57
C ALA A 236 9.91 1.10 11.31
N ASP A 237 10.75 0.07 11.36
CA ASP A 237 11.74 -0.25 10.33
C ASP A 237 11.63 -1.71 9.83
N ASP A 238 12.12 -1.99 8.62
CA ASP A 238 12.16 -3.34 8.00
C ASP A 238 13.59 -3.95 8.09
N SER A 239 14.58 -3.23 8.64
CA SER A 239 16.00 -3.65 8.67
C SER A 239 16.49 -4.30 9.97
N LEU A 240 15.63 -4.45 10.98
CA LEU A 240 15.85 -5.13 12.29
C LEU A 240 16.81 -4.44 13.29
N GLU A 241 17.39 -3.26 12.99
CA GLU A 241 18.42 -2.68 13.88
C GLU A 241 17.85 -1.74 14.98
N TYR A 242 16.95 -0.80 14.63
CA TYR A 242 16.32 0.11 15.61
C TYR A 242 14.89 0.52 15.19
N GLY A 243 13.87 -0.24 15.62
CA GLY A 243 12.46 0.13 15.37
C GLY A 243 11.45 -0.93 15.79
N ALA A 244 10.17 -0.68 15.48
CA ALA A 244 9.11 -1.70 15.49
C ALA A 244 8.98 -2.33 14.09
N ASP A 245 9.08 -3.66 13.99
CA ASP A 245 9.10 -4.36 12.71
C ASP A 245 7.83 -4.16 11.87
N TYR A 246 7.96 -3.69 10.63
CA TYR A 246 6.92 -3.83 9.60
C TYR A 246 7.53 -4.35 8.30
N SER A 247 6.90 -5.33 7.66
CA SER A 247 7.32 -5.83 6.34
C SER A 247 6.15 -5.84 5.36
N ILE A 248 6.34 -5.28 4.16
CA ILE A 248 5.29 -5.07 3.15
C ILE A 248 4.45 -6.34 2.90
N ARG A 249 5.11 -7.50 2.70
CA ARG A 249 4.41 -8.78 2.46
C ARG A 249 3.58 -9.26 3.65
N LYS A 250 3.99 -8.98 4.89
CA LYS A 250 3.38 -9.51 6.12
C LYS A 250 2.27 -8.60 6.64
N ASP A 251 2.52 -7.29 6.63
CA ASP A 251 1.74 -6.31 7.40
C ASP A 251 0.87 -5.39 6.54
N LEU A 252 1.09 -5.34 5.21
CA LEU A 252 0.27 -4.56 4.27
C LEU A 252 -0.58 -5.48 3.37
N ILE A 253 0.00 -6.58 2.89
CA ILE A 253 -0.64 -7.54 1.97
C ILE A 253 -1.42 -8.62 2.75
N THR A 254 -2.75 -8.62 2.59
CA THR A 254 -3.69 -9.47 3.34
C THR A 254 -3.85 -10.90 2.80
N ASN A 255 -3.32 -11.21 1.62
CA ASN A 255 -3.39 -12.56 1.05
C ASN A 255 -2.65 -13.59 1.94
N PRO A 256 -3.20 -14.80 2.15
CA PRO A 256 -2.63 -15.79 3.06
C PRO A 256 -1.22 -16.24 2.65
N ALA A 257 -0.45 -16.77 3.60
CA ALA A 257 0.91 -17.25 3.36
C ALA A 257 0.93 -18.35 2.28
N GLY A 258 1.77 -18.18 1.25
CA GLY A 258 1.83 -19.10 0.11
C GLY A 258 0.72 -18.92 -0.92
N TYR A 259 -0.04 -17.81 -0.87
CA TYR A 259 -0.95 -17.43 -1.95
C TYR A 259 -0.19 -17.09 -3.25
N PHE A 260 0.98 -16.46 -3.12
CA PHE A 260 1.81 -16.03 -4.25
C PHE A 260 2.86 -17.09 -4.65
N PRO A 261 3.30 -17.12 -5.92
CA PRO A 261 4.38 -18.01 -6.35
C PRO A 261 5.70 -17.55 -5.71
N ASN A 262 6.46 -18.49 -5.16
CA ASN A 262 7.70 -18.23 -4.42
C ASN A 262 7.54 -17.09 -3.38
N ASP A 263 6.50 -17.21 -2.54
CA ASP A 263 6.09 -16.20 -1.55
C ASP A 263 7.23 -15.86 -0.55
N PRO A 264 7.72 -14.60 -0.49
CA PRO A 264 8.81 -14.20 0.39
C PRO A 264 8.44 -14.15 1.89
N ILE A 265 7.22 -14.55 2.27
CA ILE A 265 6.90 -14.87 3.66
C ILE A 265 7.65 -16.11 4.16
N PHE A 266 8.04 -17.02 3.26
CA PHE A 266 8.83 -18.20 3.60
C PHE A 266 10.34 -17.93 3.47
N SER A 267 11.12 -18.38 4.46
CA SER A 267 12.54 -18.03 4.57
C SER A 267 13.37 -18.41 3.35
N GLN A 268 13.07 -19.54 2.69
CA GLN A 268 13.80 -19.98 1.50
C GLN A 268 13.67 -19.04 0.28
N PHE A 269 12.72 -18.10 0.27
CA PHE A 269 12.48 -17.21 -0.87
C PHE A 269 12.84 -15.74 -0.60
N LYS A 270 13.06 -15.28 0.65
CA LYS A 270 13.18 -13.83 0.92
C LYS A 270 14.42 -13.15 0.30
N TRP A 271 15.41 -13.92 -0.19
CA TRP A 271 16.63 -13.40 -0.84
C TRP A 271 16.88 -14.00 -2.24
N SER A 272 15.84 -14.53 -2.89
CA SER A 272 15.94 -15.06 -4.26
C SER A 272 15.44 -14.07 -5.32
N SER A 273 16.00 -14.12 -6.52
CA SER A 273 15.56 -13.31 -7.67
C SER A 273 14.31 -13.86 -8.38
N ASP A 274 13.90 -15.09 -8.05
CA ASP A 274 12.69 -15.76 -8.56
C ASP A 274 11.50 -15.69 -7.58
N ARG A 275 11.58 -14.86 -6.53
CA ARG A 275 10.48 -14.59 -5.58
C ARG A 275 9.46 -13.63 -6.18
N THR A 276 8.20 -13.68 -5.72
CA THR A 276 7.29 -12.55 -5.91
C THR A 276 7.80 -11.36 -5.08
N GLN A 277 8.01 -10.21 -5.72
CA GLN A 277 8.53 -8.98 -5.11
C GLN A 277 7.39 -8.00 -4.83
N PHE A 278 7.53 -7.21 -3.76
CA PHE A 278 6.50 -6.31 -3.24
C PHE A 278 7.15 -4.95 -2.93
N ASP A 279 7.09 -4.04 -3.89
CA ASP A 279 7.77 -2.74 -3.82
C ASP A 279 6.74 -1.66 -3.44
N LEU A 280 6.92 -1.00 -2.29
CA LEU A 280 6.04 0.09 -1.86
C LEU A 280 6.33 1.36 -2.66
N GLN A 281 5.28 2.03 -3.15
CA GLN A 281 5.38 3.22 -4.00
C GLN A 281 4.45 4.34 -3.54
N THR A 282 4.86 5.58 -3.81
CA THR A 282 4.11 6.81 -3.50
C THR A 282 3.70 7.56 -4.77
N ASP A 283 2.51 8.16 -4.75
CA ASP A 283 2.07 9.09 -5.80
C ASP A 283 2.58 10.53 -5.59
N SER A 284 3.01 10.85 -4.37
CA SER A 284 3.47 12.16 -3.96
C SER A 284 4.96 12.36 -4.23
N GLU A 285 5.36 13.63 -4.44
CA GLU A 285 6.77 14.04 -4.45
C GLU A 285 7.46 13.71 -3.10
N ASN A 286 6.70 13.71 -2.00
CA ASN A 286 7.11 13.06 -0.76
C ASN A 286 7.15 11.53 -0.94
N SER A 287 8.35 10.96 -0.86
CA SER A 287 8.57 9.54 -0.56
C SER A 287 7.95 9.17 0.79
N PHE A 288 7.54 7.92 0.94
CA PHE A 288 7.08 7.39 2.22
C PHE A 288 8.24 7.32 3.22
N SER A 289 8.02 7.82 4.44
CA SER A 289 9.00 7.82 5.52
C SER A 289 8.34 7.46 6.84
N VAL A 290 8.94 6.50 7.55
CA VAL A 290 8.57 6.06 8.90
C VAL A 290 9.09 6.98 10.00
N ARG A 291 9.96 7.93 9.64
CA ARG A 291 10.52 8.98 10.52
C ARG A 291 9.84 10.34 10.32
N GLU A 292 8.75 10.38 9.56
CA GLU A 292 7.89 11.55 9.33
C GLU A 292 6.44 11.20 9.71
N PRO A 293 5.86 11.79 10.78
CA PRO A 293 4.47 11.56 11.16
C PRO A 293 3.49 12.09 10.11
N GLY A 294 2.49 11.28 9.73
CA GLY A 294 1.53 11.68 8.71
C GLY A 294 0.72 10.52 8.11
N THR A 295 -0.15 10.84 7.15
CA THR A 295 -0.92 9.84 6.40
C THR A 295 -0.51 9.87 4.92
N TYR A 296 0.21 8.83 4.50
CA TYR A 296 0.67 8.63 3.14
C TYR A 296 -0.39 7.86 2.33
N THR A 297 -0.56 8.22 1.06
CA THR A 297 -1.36 7.45 0.10
C THR A 297 -0.41 6.72 -0.84
N VAL A 298 -0.55 5.40 -0.89
CA VAL A 298 0.46 4.48 -1.44
C VAL A 298 -0.19 3.33 -2.20
N HIS A 299 0.59 2.67 -3.05
CA HIS A 299 0.29 1.34 -3.60
C HIS A 299 1.52 0.44 -3.47
N VAL A 300 1.32 -0.87 -3.60
CA VAL A 300 2.43 -1.82 -3.73
C VAL A 300 2.46 -2.27 -5.19
N LYS A 301 3.63 -2.17 -5.83
CA LYS A 301 3.89 -2.87 -7.08
C LYS A 301 4.23 -4.33 -6.74
N VAL A 302 3.50 -5.26 -7.32
CA VAL A 302 3.74 -6.70 -7.18
C VAL A 302 4.34 -7.22 -8.47
N THR A 303 5.58 -7.70 -8.40
CA THR A 303 6.31 -8.26 -9.55
C THR A 303 6.46 -9.77 -9.39
N TYR A 304 5.95 -10.54 -10.35
CA TYR A 304 5.90 -11.99 -10.32
C TYR A 304 7.18 -12.66 -10.88
N PRO A 305 7.43 -13.95 -10.59
CA PRO A 305 8.61 -14.67 -11.09
C PRO A 305 8.68 -14.78 -12.62
N ASP A 306 7.55 -14.73 -13.31
CA ASP A 306 7.46 -14.69 -14.78
C ASP A 306 7.68 -13.27 -15.38
N ARG A 307 7.96 -12.28 -14.51
CA ARG A 307 8.13 -10.83 -14.81
C ARG A 307 6.85 -10.08 -15.21
N SER A 308 5.68 -10.71 -15.16
CA SER A 308 4.42 -9.94 -15.12
C SER A 308 4.35 -9.13 -13.82
N TYR A 309 3.61 -8.02 -13.84
CA TYR A 309 3.43 -7.18 -12.66
C TYR A 309 2.09 -6.44 -12.67
N GLU A 310 1.63 -6.06 -11.47
CA GLU A 310 0.51 -5.14 -11.27
C GLU A 310 0.81 -4.17 -10.12
N ASP A 311 0.10 -3.05 -10.11
CA ASP A 311 0.06 -2.11 -8.99
C ASP A 311 -1.24 -2.34 -8.22
N THR A 312 -1.18 -2.45 -6.89
CA THR A 312 -2.38 -2.63 -6.08
C THR A 312 -3.32 -1.43 -6.18
N ASN A 313 -4.58 -1.62 -5.77
CA ASN A 313 -5.40 -0.49 -5.36
C ASN A 313 -4.66 0.37 -4.31
N LYS A 314 -4.92 1.67 -4.32
CA LYS A 314 -4.29 2.62 -3.42
C LYS A 314 -4.91 2.54 -2.03
N PHE A 315 -4.06 2.57 -1.02
CA PHE A 315 -4.39 2.46 0.40
C PHE A 315 -3.58 3.47 1.22
N LYS A 316 -3.77 3.49 2.53
CA LYS A 316 -3.13 4.45 3.43
C LYS A 316 -2.20 3.80 4.44
N ILE A 317 -1.04 4.41 4.63
CA ILE A 317 -0.19 4.19 5.80
C ILE A 317 -0.28 5.44 6.65
N THR A 318 -0.60 5.29 7.94
CA THR A 318 -0.52 6.39 8.91
C THR A 318 0.63 6.13 9.87
N VAL A 319 1.66 6.99 9.82
CA VAL A 319 2.77 6.99 10.77
C VAL A 319 2.37 7.88 11.95
N LEU A 320 2.46 7.35 13.16
CA LEU A 320 2.09 8.06 14.38
C LEU A 320 3.12 9.15 14.76
N PRO A 321 2.69 10.21 15.48
CA PRO A 321 3.60 11.20 16.08
C PRO A 321 4.66 10.55 16.98
N SER A 322 5.85 11.12 17.01
CA SER A 322 6.95 10.60 17.83
C SER A 322 6.76 10.84 19.32
N GLN A 323 7.55 10.13 20.13
CA GLN A 323 7.65 10.38 21.56
C GLN A 323 8.19 11.79 21.84
N ALA A 324 9.16 12.29 21.08
CA ALA A 324 9.64 13.67 21.20
C ALA A 324 8.56 14.74 20.88
N GLU A 325 7.66 14.50 19.92
CA GLU A 325 6.54 15.42 19.63
C GLU A 325 5.44 15.41 20.70
N THR A 326 5.19 14.25 21.30
CA THR A 326 4.07 14.02 22.22
C THR A 326 4.42 14.22 23.69
N ILE A 327 5.65 13.91 24.10
CA ILE A 327 6.12 13.93 25.49
C ILE A 327 6.85 15.24 25.79
N LYS A 328 6.10 16.22 26.29
CA LYS A 328 6.61 17.57 26.56
C LYS A 328 7.37 17.62 27.89
N VAL A 329 8.69 17.70 27.79
CA VAL A 329 9.64 17.79 28.91
C VAL A 329 10.56 19.01 28.71
N ALA A 330 10.91 19.68 29.80
CA ALA A 330 11.72 20.91 29.80
C ALA A 330 12.51 21.05 31.12
N PRO A 331 13.60 21.84 31.16
CA PRO A 331 14.32 22.14 32.40
C PRO A 331 13.41 22.76 33.47
N LYS A 332 13.58 22.34 34.73
CA LYS A 332 12.84 22.86 35.89
C LYS A 332 13.21 24.30 36.26
N ALA A 333 14.40 24.75 35.88
CA ALA A 333 14.94 26.06 36.17
C ALA A 333 15.92 26.48 35.06
N SER A 334 16.20 27.77 34.94
CA SER A 334 17.27 28.29 34.08
C SER A 334 18.67 28.13 34.67
N SER A 335 18.78 27.72 35.95
CA SER A 335 20.06 27.44 36.58
C SER A 335 19.93 26.46 37.74
N PHE A 336 20.93 25.57 37.86
CA PHE A 336 21.03 24.54 38.87
C PHE A 336 22.33 24.71 39.69
N THR A 337 22.41 24.04 40.85
CA THR A 337 23.65 23.91 41.62
C THR A 337 23.88 22.45 41.95
N VAL A 338 25.08 21.96 41.64
CA VAL A 338 25.55 20.60 41.93
C VAL A 338 26.89 20.70 42.66
N SER A 339 27.37 19.62 43.28
CA SER A 339 28.72 19.60 43.81
C SER A 339 29.70 18.99 42.82
N SER A 340 30.93 19.49 42.81
CA SER A 340 32.13 18.92 42.18
C SER A 340 32.35 17.43 42.48
N SER A 341 31.86 16.93 43.63
CA SER A 341 31.90 15.51 43.98
C SER A 341 30.68 14.70 43.52
N SER A 342 29.84 15.23 42.62
CA SER A 342 28.62 14.56 42.14
C SER A 342 28.88 13.96 40.75
N ALA A 343 28.84 12.63 40.63
CA ALA A 343 28.66 11.99 39.33
C ALA A 343 27.29 12.41 38.80
N LEU A 344 27.27 13.16 37.69
CA LEU A 344 26.02 13.56 37.04
C LEU A 344 25.52 12.48 36.11
N GLU A 345 26.43 11.74 35.47
CA GLU A 345 26.15 10.68 34.50
C GLU A 345 26.80 9.35 34.93
N TYR A 346 26.35 8.26 34.30
CA TYR A 346 26.83 6.91 34.48
C TYR A 346 26.80 6.18 33.12
N HIS A 347 27.78 5.32 32.87
CA HIS A 347 27.89 4.57 31.62
C HIS A 347 27.09 3.27 31.66
N ASP A 348 26.04 3.17 30.85
CA ASP A 348 25.25 1.95 30.67
C ASP A 348 25.73 1.19 29.42
N ASP A 349 26.09 -0.09 29.55
CA ASP A 349 26.71 -0.88 28.46
C ASP A 349 25.80 -1.01 27.21
N ASP A 350 24.47 -0.92 27.37
CA ASP A 350 23.49 -1.03 26.26
C ASP A 350 23.09 0.34 25.68
N LEU A 351 23.26 1.43 26.43
CA LEU A 351 22.68 2.76 26.13
C LEU A 351 23.71 3.92 26.05
N GLY A 352 24.95 3.69 26.48
CA GLY A 352 25.97 4.73 26.66
C GLY A 352 25.74 5.58 27.91
N ASP A 353 26.34 6.77 27.93
CA ASP A 353 26.29 7.67 29.08
C ASP A 353 24.91 8.29 29.29
N THR A 354 24.42 8.20 30.53
CA THR A 354 23.07 8.62 30.92
C THR A 354 23.06 9.26 32.31
N LEU A 355 22.22 10.30 32.46
CA LEU A 355 22.12 11.14 33.65
C LEU A 355 21.55 10.36 34.85
N VAL A 356 22.22 10.44 36.00
CA VAL A 356 21.94 9.64 37.21
C VAL A 356 20.59 10.01 37.86
N ASP A 357 20.19 11.28 37.81
CA ASP A 357 18.83 11.71 38.15
C ASP A 357 18.26 12.74 37.15
N PRO A 358 17.59 12.27 36.08
CA PRO A 358 16.83 13.12 35.18
C PRO A 358 15.74 13.91 35.90
N SER A 359 15.25 13.44 37.04
CA SER A 359 14.25 14.14 37.85
C SER A 359 14.83 15.31 38.64
N PHE A 360 16.15 15.49 38.73
CA PHE A 360 16.74 16.72 39.28
C PHE A 360 16.56 17.89 38.31
N PHE A 361 16.89 17.68 37.03
CA PHE A 361 16.93 18.72 36.01
C PHE A 361 15.60 18.89 35.26
N LEU A 362 14.91 17.81 34.91
CA LEU A 362 13.79 17.83 33.97
C LEU A 362 12.41 17.77 34.64
N THR A 363 11.46 18.53 34.09
CA THR A 363 10.03 18.43 34.42
C THR A 363 9.48 17.10 33.92
N ASN A 364 8.57 16.48 34.68
CA ASN A 364 7.91 15.21 34.33
C ASN A 364 8.86 14.01 34.04
N ALA A 365 10.15 14.08 34.39
CA ALA A 365 11.15 13.07 34.06
C ALA A 365 10.76 11.64 34.49
N SER A 366 10.10 11.50 35.64
CA SER A 366 9.60 10.22 36.17
C SER A 366 8.42 9.62 35.37
N SER A 367 8.01 10.26 34.26
CA SER A 367 7.04 9.76 33.28
C SER A 367 7.66 9.54 31.88
N LEU A 368 8.98 9.68 31.74
CA LEU A 368 9.69 9.30 30.51
C LEU A 368 9.57 7.78 30.29
N PRO A 369 9.45 7.32 29.03
CA PRO A 369 9.42 5.91 28.69
C PRO A 369 10.68 5.13 29.15
N LYS A 370 10.52 3.84 29.43
CA LYS A 370 11.67 2.99 29.79
C LYS A 370 12.59 2.85 28.59
N GLY A 371 13.86 3.21 28.76
CA GLY A 371 14.87 3.23 27.69
C GLY A 371 15.10 4.63 27.11
N THR A 372 14.41 5.67 27.60
CA THR A 372 14.82 7.05 27.33
C THR A 372 16.19 7.32 27.95
N VAL A 373 17.14 7.77 27.13
CA VAL A 373 18.47 8.24 27.55
C VAL A 373 18.44 9.75 27.64
N VAL A 374 18.94 10.29 28.75
CA VAL A 374 19.10 11.74 28.96
C VAL A 374 20.56 11.99 29.24
N ARG A 375 21.21 12.90 28.52
CA ARG A 375 22.60 13.31 28.79
C ARG A 375 22.84 14.79 28.50
N PHE A 376 23.89 15.35 29.07
CA PHE A 376 24.46 16.62 28.63
C PHE A 376 25.05 16.50 27.21
N ASN A 377 25.20 17.64 26.54
CA ASN A 377 25.69 17.70 25.16
C ASN A 377 26.37 19.05 24.84
N GLY A 378 26.91 19.72 25.88
CA GLY A 378 27.46 21.08 25.83
C GLY A 378 28.89 21.19 26.36
N SER A 379 29.03 21.85 27.52
CA SER A 379 30.32 22.14 28.17
C SER A 379 30.67 21.12 29.27
N LEU A 380 29.69 20.36 29.75
CA LEU A 380 29.79 19.26 30.71
C LEU A 380 29.78 17.93 29.94
N ASP A 381 30.94 17.49 29.48
CA ASP A 381 31.14 16.13 28.97
C ASP A 381 31.66 15.21 30.09
N SER A 382 31.27 13.94 30.06
CA SER A 382 31.35 13.01 31.19
C SER A 382 32.77 12.51 31.46
N THR A 383 33.53 13.27 32.25
CA THR A 383 34.82 12.83 32.81
C THR A 383 34.95 13.19 34.29
N ASP A 384 35.67 12.35 35.06
CA ASP A 384 35.56 12.14 36.53
C ASP A 384 35.75 13.34 37.48
N THR A 385 36.07 14.55 36.99
CA THR A 385 36.23 15.74 37.84
C THR A 385 35.55 16.97 37.25
N LEU A 386 34.40 17.35 37.81
CA LEU A 386 33.77 18.64 37.53
C LEU A 386 34.46 19.74 38.36
N ASP A 387 35.27 20.56 37.70
CA ASP A 387 35.90 21.73 38.33
C ASP A 387 34.83 22.71 38.88
N PRO A 388 35.04 23.32 40.08
CA PRO A 388 34.13 24.34 40.60
C PRO A 388 34.03 25.55 39.67
N GLY A 389 32.85 25.75 39.08
CA GLY A 389 32.68 26.66 37.95
C GLY A 389 31.23 26.91 37.55
N LYS A 390 31.06 27.60 36.43
CA LYS A 390 29.76 27.85 35.78
C LYS A 390 29.83 27.35 34.35
N TYR A 391 28.90 26.46 34.02
CA TYR A 391 28.81 25.82 32.73
C TYR A 391 27.45 26.16 32.12
N GLU A 392 27.43 26.57 30.85
CA GLU A 392 26.20 26.68 30.08
C GLU A 392 26.02 25.42 29.25
N ASP A 393 24.87 24.77 29.42
CA ASP A 393 24.63 23.43 28.90
C ASP A 393 23.16 23.19 28.56
N TYR A 394 22.88 22.07 27.92
CA TYR A 394 21.55 21.59 27.57
C TYR A 394 21.51 20.06 27.63
N LEU A 395 20.33 19.49 27.79
CA LEU A 395 20.15 18.05 27.80
C LEU A 395 19.58 17.58 26.46
N THR A 396 20.17 16.54 25.88
CA THR A 396 19.59 15.78 24.78
C THR A 396 18.79 14.62 25.38
N ILE A 397 17.51 14.53 25.03
CA ILE A 397 16.61 13.43 25.44
C ILE A 397 16.39 12.54 24.21
N ASN A 398 16.94 11.32 24.22
CA ASN A 398 16.76 10.31 23.19
C ASN A 398 15.69 9.30 23.64
N PHE A 399 14.69 9.02 22.80
CA PHE A 399 13.55 8.15 23.12
C PHE A 399 13.69 6.74 22.50
N PRO A 400 13.02 5.71 23.08
CA PRO A 400 12.99 4.35 22.54
C PRO A 400 12.47 4.18 21.10
N ASP A 401 11.79 5.17 20.51
CA ASP A 401 11.39 5.17 19.10
C ASP A 401 12.44 5.78 18.15
N GLY A 402 13.63 6.10 18.67
CA GLY A 402 14.70 6.75 17.91
C GLY A 402 14.42 8.21 17.57
N SER A 403 13.40 8.83 18.18
CA SER A 403 13.23 10.29 18.19
C SER A 403 14.06 10.93 19.30
N TYR A 404 14.41 12.20 19.15
CA TYR A 404 15.09 12.97 20.20
C TYR A 404 14.67 14.44 20.16
N TYR A 405 14.95 15.17 21.23
CA TYR A 405 14.98 16.63 21.20
C TYR A 405 15.99 17.17 22.24
N ASP A 406 16.43 18.41 22.02
CA ASP A 406 17.34 19.15 22.89
C ASP A 406 16.60 20.19 23.74
N THR A 407 16.95 20.32 25.01
CA THR A 407 16.38 21.38 25.85
C THR A 407 16.88 22.77 25.46
N ALA A 408 16.14 23.80 25.87
CA ALA A 408 16.75 25.12 26.03
C ALA A 408 17.96 25.06 26.98
N THR A 409 18.95 25.92 26.75
CA THR A 409 20.17 25.99 27.56
C THR A 409 19.91 26.53 28.97
N PHE A 410 20.71 26.08 29.94
CA PHE A 410 20.65 26.48 31.34
C PHE A 410 22.05 26.48 31.99
N THR A 411 22.21 27.22 33.10
CA THR A 411 23.51 27.34 33.78
C THR A 411 23.65 26.35 34.94
N VAL A 412 24.60 25.42 34.86
CA VAL A 412 25.00 24.57 35.98
C VAL A 412 26.12 25.26 36.77
N ASN A 413 25.92 25.44 38.08
CA ASN A 413 26.96 25.91 39.00
C ASN A 413 27.53 24.70 39.75
N VAL A 414 28.80 24.39 39.52
CA VAL A 414 29.53 23.32 40.23
C VAL A 414 30.23 23.92 41.46
N LYS A 415 30.18 23.25 42.62
CA LYS A 415 30.70 23.75 43.91
C LYS A 415 31.47 22.72 44.74
#